data_AF-A0A0C4E786-F1
#
_entry.id   AF-A0A0C4E786-F1
#
_cell.length_a   1.000
_cell.length_b   1.000
_cell.length_c   1.000
_cell.angle_alpha   90.00
_cell.angle_beta   90.00
_cell.angle_gamma   90.00
#
_symmetry.space_group_name_H-M   'P 1'
#
loop_
_entity.id
_entity.type
_entity.pdbx_description
1 polymer ?
#
loop_
_entity_poly.entity_id
_entity_poly.type
_entity_poly.pdbx_seq_one_letter_code
_entity_poly.pdbx_strand_id
1 'polypeptide(L)'
;MDFVAAKGVPGRPRIQQAWEFVHPVRLPFAERWAAQHGPHRRVDRAGGGSMNLAAGHNEHNARHCHLTFVCARRGVVHGLAGYFESTLYASQLPGKEKDLVEISIHPERIDHKSKDMISWFPIFFPLKQPLYVPEDAELEVSMWRQTDDTKVWYEWMVEAFICVGPTQRLKVGASEMHSSRKVACLM
;
A
#
# COMPACT_ATOMS: atom_id res chain seq x y z
N MET A 1 -21.06 -27.34 0.39
CA MET A 1 -21.34 -25.89 0.24
C MET A 1 -20.14 -25.17 0.80
N ASP A 2 -19.48 -24.40 -0.06
CA ASP A 2 -18.15 -23.86 0.17
C ASP A 2 -18.26 -22.48 0.82
N PHE A 3 -17.88 -22.38 2.09
CA PHE A 3 -18.22 -21.25 2.98
C PHE A 3 -17.16 -20.15 3.04
N VAL A 4 -15.91 -20.41 2.62
CA VAL A 4 -14.77 -19.49 2.81
C VAL A 4 -14.46 -18.73 1.52
N ALA A 5 -14.49 -19.44 0.39
CA ALA A 5 -14.26 -18.94 -0.95
C ALA A 5 -15.20 -17.81 -1.41
N ALA A 6 -16.51 -17.96 -1.20
CA ALA A 6 -17.52 -17.04 -1.72
C ALA A 6 -17.66 -15.74 -0.92
N LYS A 7 -17.17 -15.71 0.33
CA LYS A 7 -17.27 -14.55 1.24
C LYS A 7 -16.02 -13.68 1.27
N GLY A 8 -14.90 -14.14 0.69
CA GLY A 8 -13.59 -13.52 0.90
C GLY A 8 -13.12 -13.68 2.35
N VAL A 9 -12.03 -13.00 2.72
CA VAL A 9 -11.62 -12.95 4.13
C VAL A 9 -12.68 -12.20 4.93
N PRO A 10 -13.26 -12.79 5.99
CA PRO A 10 -14.28 -12.12 6.79
C PRO A 10 -13.81 -10.74 7.27
N GLY A 11 -14.63 -9.71 7.02
CA GLY A 11 -14.34 -8.34 7.41
C GLY A 11 -13.28 -7.63 6.55
N ARG A 12 -12.84 -8.21 5.43
CA ARG A 12 -11.92 -7.54 4.50
C ARG A 12 -12.52 -7.41 3.10
N PRO A 13 -12.31 -6.26 2.42
CA PRO A 13 -12.71 -6.09 1.04
C PRO A 13 -11.88 -7.00 0.11
N ARG A 14 -12.39 -7.25 -1.10
CA ARG A 14 -11.69 -8.00 -2.15
C ARG A 14 -10.38 -7.31 -2.55
N ILE A 15 -10.41 -5.99 -2.70
CA ILE A 15 -9.24 -5.15 -2.92
C ILE A 15 -8.93 -4.45 -1.60
N GLN A 16 -7.75 -4.72 -1.05
CA GLN A 16 -7.35 -4.24 0.28
C GLN A 16 -6.40 -3.05 0.15
N GLN A 17 -6.54 -2.09 1.05
CA GLN A 17 -5.65 -0.95 1.16
C GLN A 17 -4.29 -1.41 1.69
N ALA A 18 -3.25 -1.30 0.87
CA ALA A 18 -1.87 -1.55 1.30
C ALA A 18 -1.34 -0.39 2.16
N TRP A 19 -1.42 0.85 1.63
CA TRP A 19 -0.88 2.04 2.28
C TRP A 19 -1.79 3.26 2.06
N GLU A 20 -1.63 4.24 2.94
CA GLU A 20 -2.24 5.56 2.81
C GLU A 20 -1.20 6.64 3.12
N PHE A 21 -1.33 7.75 2.40
CA PHE A 21 -0.50 8.93 2.56
C PHE A 21 -1.42 10.13 2.75
N VAL A 22 -1.12 10.94 3.76
CA VAL A 22 -1.91 12.12 4.10
C VAL A 22 -0.98 13.32 4.12
N HIS A 23 -1.44 14.41 3.51
CA HIS A 23 -0.75 15.70 3.52
C HIS A 23 -1.67 16.78 4.09
N PRO A 24 -1.18 17.69 4.95
CA PRO A 24 0.19 17.73 5.49
C PRO A 24 0.46 16.62 6.51
N VAL A 25 1.69 16.10 6.51
CA VAL A 25 2.13 15.13 7.53
C VAL A 25 2.31 15.88 8.84
N ARG A 26 1.53 15.52 9.86
CA ARG A 26 1.74 16.06 11.21
C ARG A 26 2.98 15.43 11.82
N LEU A 27 3.98 16.27 12.10
CA LEU A 27 5.23 15.88 12.72
C LEU A 27 5.34 16.63 14.04
N PRO A 28 4.96 16.01 15.18
CA PRO A 28 4.88 16.69 16.47
C PRO A 28 6.18 17.38 16.90
N PHE A 29 7.33 16.82 16.51
CA PHE A 29 8.63 17.47 16.72
C PHE A 29 8.79 18.75 15.88
N ALA A 30 8.43 18.71 14.60
CA ALA A 30 8.45 19.87 13.71
C ALA A 30 7.52 20.98 14.20
N GLU A 31 6.32 20.62 14.63
CA GLU A 31 5.33 21.52 15.21
C GLU A 31 5.86 22.17 16.51
N ARG A 32 6.45 21.37 17.42
CA ARG A 32 7.07 21.87 18.67
C ARG A 32 8.26 22.79 18.39
N TRP A 33 9.10 22.45 17.41
CA TRP A 33 10.23 23.27 17.03
C TRP A 33 9.78 24.61 16.46
N ALA A 34 8.81 24.60 15.53
CA ALA A 34 8.24 25.81 14.95
C ALA A 34 7.56 26.69 16.01
N ALA A 35 6.91 26.08 17.01
CA ALA A 35 6.34 26.82 18.14
C ALA A 35 7.40 27.50 19.03
N GLN A 36 8.57 26.88 19.19
CA GLN A 36 9.67 27.41 20.02
C GLN A 36 10.55 28.43 19.28
N HIS A 37 10.76 28.24 17.98
CA HIS A 37 11.78 28.96 17.20
C HIS A 37 11.20 29.83 16.06
N GLY A 38 9.89 29.81 15.88
CA GLY A 38 9.17 30.45 14.78
C GLY A 38 9.11 29.58 13.52
N PRO A 39 8.13 29.82 12.63
CA PRO A 39 7.88 28.98 11.45
C PRO A 39 8.98 29.06 10.38
N HIS A 40 9.84 30.08 10.45
CA HIS A 40 10.89 30.34 9.45
C HIS A 40 12.27 29.80 9.84
N ARG A 41 12.46 29.37 11.10
CA ARG A 41 13.75 28.89 11.58
C ARG A 41 13.88 27.39 11.35
N ARG A 42 14.71 27.01 10.38
CA ARG A 42 14.97 25.60 10.04
C ARG A 42 15.72 24.90 11.18
N VAL A 43 15.43 23.62 11.38
CA VAL A 43 16.25 22.75 12.23
C VAL A 43 17.51 22.42 11.44
N ASP A 44 18.66 22.94 11.86
CA ASP A 44 19.95 22.54 11.29
C ASP A 44 20.33 21.16 11.86
N ARG A 45 19.98 20.09 11.14
CA ARG A 45 20.64 18.79 11.27
C ARG A 45 21.46 18.55 10.00
N ALA A 46 22.70 18.12 10.18
CA ALA A 46 23.59 17.78 9.09
C ALA A 46 23.04 16.57 8.30
N GLY A 47 22.35 16.82 7.18
CA GLY A 47 21.79 15.80 6.29
C GLY A 47 20.89 16.46 5.24
N GLY A 48 21.26 16.37 3.97
CA GLY A 48 20.55 17.03 2.87
C GLY A 48 19.15 16.48 2.64
N GLY A 49 18.13 17.36 2.65
CA GLY A 49 16.76 17.02 2.26
C GLY A 49 15.73 18.03 2.80
N SER A 50 15.34 19.01 1.99
CA SER A 50 14.40 20.08 2.34
C SER A 50 12.94 19.66 2.12
N MET A 51 12.46 18.62 2.79
CA MET A 51 11.02 18.30 2.86
C MET A 51 10.67 17.87 4.29
N ASN A 52 10.11 18.80 5.07
CA ASN A 52 9.39 18.56 6.33
C ASN A 52 10.13 17.80 7.46
N LEU A 53 11.25 18.31 7.96
CA LEU A 53 11.68 18.19 9.38
C LEU A 53 11.78 16.77 10.01
N ALA A 54 11.68 15.69 9.24
CA ALA A 54 12.45 14.48 9.48
C ALA A 54 13.94 14.83 9.27
N ALA A 55 14.89 13.99 9.66
CA ALA A 55 16.32 14.32 9.65
C ALA A 55 16.94 14.46 8.22
N GLY A 56 16.26 15.16 7.29
CA GLY A 56 16.48 15.08 5.85
C GLY A 56 15.92 13.79 5.24
N HIS A 57 15.58 12.81 6.08
CA HIS A 57 15.25 11.47 5.66
C HIS A 57 13.73 11.30 5.43
N ASN A 58 13.33 10.85 4.24
CA ASN A 58 11.99 10.48 3.80
C ASN A 58 11.41 9.23 4.54
N GLU A 59 12.05 8.80 5.62
CA GLU A 59 11.66 7.66 6.47
C GLU A 59 10.19 7.69 6.91
N HIS A 60 9.62 8.89 7.12
CA HIS A 60 8.21 9.06 7.47
C HIS A 60 7.24 8.53 6.40
N ASN A 61 7.71 8.27 5.17
CA ASN A 61 6.97 7.65 4.09
C ASN A 61 7.29 6.15 3.90
N ALA A 62 8.17 5.56 4.72
CA ALA A 62 8.36 4.12 4.76
C ALA A 62 7.08 3.43 5.29
N ARG A 63 6.69 2.31 4.69
CA ARG A 63 5.46 1.60 5.05
C ARG A 63 5.67 0.10 5.01
N HIS A 64 4.90 -0.60 5.81
CA HIS A 64 4.76 -2.05 5.79
C HIS A 64 3.28 -2.39 5.84
N CYS A 65 2.86 -3.36 5.05
CA CYS A 65 1.54 -3.95 5.14
C CYS A 65 1.62 -5.47 5.09
N HIS A 66 0.69 -6.10 5.81
CA HIS A 66 0.45 -7.53 5.77
C HIS A 66 -1.02 -7.76 5.43
N LEU A 67 -1.27 -8.25 4.22
CA LEU A 67 -2.60 -8.43 3.64
C LEU A 67 -2.90 -9.91 3.49
N THR A 68 -4.19 -10.26 3.56
CA THR A 68 -4.62 -11.66 3.55
C THR A 68 -5.73 -11.81 2.52
N PHE A 69 -5.60 -12.75 1.59
CA PHE A 69 -6.59 -13.04 0.55
C PHE A 69 -6.98 -14.50 0.60
N VAL A 70 -8.21 -14.83 0.19
CA VAL A 70 -8.66 -16.23 0.07
C VAL A 70 -8.77 -16.58 -1.40
N CYS A 71 -8.12 -17.68 -1.78
CA CYS A 71 -8.22 -18.25 -3.11
C CYS A 71 -9.31 -19.33 -3.13
N ALA A 72 -10.48 -18.92 -3.62
CA ALA A 72 -11.66 -19.77 -3.75
C ALA A 72 -11.45 -21.04 -4.59
N ARG A 73 -10.58 -20.97 -5.60
CA ARG A 73 -10.29 -22.10 -6.48
C ARG A 73 -8.79 -22.26 -6.59
N ARG A 74 -8.37 -23.52 -6.78
CA ARG A 74 -6.97 -23.82 -7.10
C ARG A 74 -6.51 -23.05 -8.35
N GLY A 75 -5.27 -22.61 -8.34
CA GLY A 75 -4.73 -21.82 -9.45
C GLY A 75 -3.25 -21.54 -9.31
N VAL A 76 -2.74 -20.69 -10.21
CA VAL A 76 -1.36 -20.24 -10.22
C VAL A 76 -1.33 -18.72 -10.10
N VAL A 77 -0.70 -18.23 -9.03
CA VAL A 77 -0.51 -16.80 -8.78
C VAL A 77 0.79 -16.36 -9.46
N HIS A 78 0.66 -15.40 -10.36
CA HIS A 78 1.79 -14.85 -11.12
C HIS A 78 2.31 -13.52 -10.54
N GLY A 79 1.53 -12.86 -9.68
CA GLY A 79 1.84 -11.53 -9.17
C GLY A 79 0.65 -10.86 -8.51
N LEU A 80 0.85 -9.60 -8.14
CA LEU A 80 -0.14 -8.74 -7.48
C LEU A 80 -0.49 -7.58 -8.41
N ALA A 81 -1.79 -7.26 -8.50
CA ALA A 81 -2.24 -6.05 -9.18
C ALA A 81 -2.37 -4.90 -8.16
N GLY A 82 -1.79 -3.75 -8.48
CA GLY A 82 -1.87 -2.54 -7.69
C GLY A 82 -2.76 -1.49 -8.34
N TYR A 83 -3.57 -0.85 -7.50
CA TYR A 83 -4.44 0.27 -7.85
C TYR A 83 -4.16 1.42 -6.89
N PHE A 84 -4.63 2.62 -7.20
CA PHE A 84 -4.57 3.74 -6.27
C PHE A 84 -5.84 4.59 -6.34
N GLU A 85 -6.06 5.34 -5.28
CA GLU A 85 -7.03 6.40 -5.19
C GLU A 85 -6.36 7.61 -4.53
N SER A 86 -6.81 8.81 -4.89
CA SER A 86 -6.31 10.03 -4.27
C SER A 86 -7.41 11.09 -4.23
N THR A 87 -7.52 11.75 -3.07
CA THR A 87 -8.30 12.97 -2.91
C THR A 87 -7.42 14.15 -3.24
N LEU A 88 -7.72 14.82 -4.35
CA LEU A 88 -6.97 15.99 -4.83
C LEU A 88 -7.35 17.25 -4.04
N TYR A 89 -8.63 17.38 -3.71
CA TYR A 89 -9.14 18.51 -2.94
C TYR A 89 -10.36 18.12 -2.12
N ALA A 90 -10.42 18.59 -0.88
CA ALA A 90 -11.59 18.50 -0.02
C ALA A 90 -12.12 19.92 0.22
N SER A 91 -13.39 20.16 -0.07
CA SER A 91 -14.03 21.46 0.16
C SER A 91 -14.01 21.84 1.64
N GLN A 92 -13.58 23.07 1.92
CA GLN A 92 -13.49 23.63 3.27
C GLN A 92 -14.72 24.47 3.66
N LEU A 93 -15.71 24.58 2.76
CA LEU A 93 -16.91 25.36 3.02
C LEU A 93 -17.84 24.61 4.00
N PRO A 94 -18.40 25.29 5.01
CA PRO A 94 -19.36 24.69 5.93
C PRO A 94 -20.54 24.10 5.15
N GLY A 95 -20.83 22.81 5.39
CA GLY A 95 -21.91 22.10 4.70
C GLY A 95 -21.56 21.46 3.36
N LYS A 96 -20.33 21.65 2.84
CA LYS A 96 -19.82 21.02 1.61
C LYS A 96 -18.62 20.12 1.83
N GLU A 97 -18.36 19.69 3.06
CA GLU A 97 -17.20 18.86 3.42
C GLU A 97 -17.15 17.50 2.67
N LYS A 98 -18.29 17.05 2.13
CA LYS A 98 -18.39 15.83 1.33
C LYS A 98 -18.07 16.03 -0.16
N ASP A 99 -17.94 17.27 -0.62
CA ASP A 99 -17.56 17.56 -2.00
C ASP A 99 -16.04 17.35 -2.14
N LEU A 100 -15.69 16.13 -2.54
CA LEU A 100 -14.32 15.72 -2.80
C LEU A 100 -14.03 15.71 -4.30
N VAL A 101 -12.89 16.27 -4.69
CA VAL A 101 -12.30 16.07 -6.01
C VAL A 101 -11.36 14.89 -5.89
N GLU A 102 -11.71 13.76 -6.49
CA GLU A 102 -10.97 12.50 -6.36
C GLU A 102 -10.52 11.97 -7.72
N ILE A 103 -9.50 11.11 -7.69
CA ILE A 103 -9.06 10.31 -8.82
C ILE A 103 -8.87 8.86 -8.39
N SER A 104 -9.24 7.90 -9.24
CA SER A 104 -9.21 6.48 -8.91
C SER A 104 -8.99 5.61 -10.13
N ILE A 105 -8.12 4.61 -9.99
CA ILE A 105 -8.04 3.47 -10.93
C ILE A 105 -8.59 2.18 -10.31
N HIS A 106 -9.28 2.29 -9.17
CA HIS A 106 -9.85 1.13 -8.49
C HIS A 106 -11.00 0.55 -9.34
N PRO A 107 -10.98 -0.74 -9.74
CA PRO A 107 -11.95 -1.30 -10.69
C PRO A 107 -13.41 -1.14 -10.25
N GLU A 108 -13.69 -1.26 -8.95
CA GLU A 108 -15.05 -1.10 -8.40
C GLU A 108 -15.47 0.37 -8.24
N ARG A 109 -14.55 1.33 -8.45
CA ARG A 109 -14.80 2.77 -8.19
C ARG A 109 -14.53 3.72 -9.36
N ILE A 110 -13.84 3.25 -10.40
CA ILE A 110 -13.45 4.07 -11.55
C ILE A 110 -14.66 4.69 -12.26
N ASP A 111 -15.77 3.96 -12.39
CA ASP A 111 -16.97 4.45 -13.09
C ASP A 111 -17.61 5.68 -12.43
N HIS A 112 -17.47 5.83 -11.11
CA HIS A 112 -18.04 6.96 -10.38
C HIS A 112 -17.02 8.07 -10.06
N LYS A 113 -15.74 7.73 -9.86
CA LYS A 113 -14.71 8.72 -9.52
C LYS A 113 -13.97 9.28 -10.73
N SER A 114 -13.76 8.47 -11.77
CA SER A 114 -12.85 8.80 -12.88
C SER A 114 -13.25 8.09 -14.17
N LYS A 115 -14.53 8.26 -14.56
CA LYS A 115 -15.08 7.66 -15.77
C LYS A 115 -14.26 8.06 -17.00
N ASP A 116 -13.96 7.08 -17.86
CA ASP A 116 -13.21 7.25 -19.11
C ASP A 116 -11.74 7.72 -18.95
N MET A 117 -11.17 7.65 -17.74
CA MET A 117 -9.76 7.99 -17.51
C MET A 117 -8.82 6.88 -18.03
N ILE A 118 -7.87 7.26 -18.89
CA ILE A 118 -6.90 6.34 -19.54
C ILE A 118 -5.43 6.63 -19.19
N SER A 119 -5.16 7.59 -18.32
CA SER A 119 -3.80 8.05 -18.00
C SER A 119 -2.99 7.09 -17.14
N TRP A 120 -3.64 6.21 -16.38
CA TRP A 120 -2.98 5.23 -15.51
C TRP A 120 -3.58 3.84 -15.70
N PHE A 121 -2.74 2.89 -16.09
CA PHE A 121 -3.07 1.47 -16.02
C PHE A 121 -2.70 0.88 -14.66
N PRO A 122 -3.33 -0.24 -14.25
CA PRO A 122 -2.94 -0.94 -13.03
C PRO A 122 -1.47 -1.34 -13.07
N ILE A 123 -0.78 -1.20 -11.93
CA ILE A 123 0.59 -1.67 -11.80
C ILE A 123 0.59 -3.18 -11.52
N PHE A 124 1.60 -3.89 -12.01
CA PHE A 124 1.77 -5.32 -11.77
C PHE A 124 3.07 -5.59 -11.02
N PHE A 125 2.97 -6.26 -9.87
CA PHE A 125 4.11 -6.74 -9.07
C PHE A 125 4.30 -8.24 -9.33
N PRO A 126 5.24 -8.63 -10.21
CA PRO A 126 5.40 -10.02 -10.60
C PRO A 126 6.02 -10.87 -9.50
N LEU A 127 5.70 -12.16 -9.50
CA LEU A 127 6.50 -13.19 -8.85
C LEU A 127 7.47 -13.77 -9.88
N LYS A 128 8.76 -13.91 -9.53
CA LYS A 128 9.77 -14.53 -10.41
C LYS A 128 9.40 -15.96 -10.78
N GLN A 129 8.90 -16.70 -9.80
CA GLN A 129 8.39 -18.05 -9.97
C GLN A 129 6.89 -18.02 -9.65
N PRO A 130 6.02 -18.46 -10.58
CA PRO A 130 4.60 -18.57 -10.30
C PRO A 130 4.34 -19.50 -9.11
N LEU A 131 3.44 -19.09 -8.22
CA LEU A 131 3.11 -19.83 -7.01
C LEU A 131 1.83 -20.63 -7.24
N TYR A 132 1.90 -21.96 -7.17
CA TYR A 132 0.70 -22.80 -7.18
C TYR A 132 -0.03 -22.68 -5.83
N VAL A 133 -1.34 -22.51 -5.90
CA VAL A 133 -2.20 -22.27 -4.75
C VAL A 133 -3.34 -23.30 -4.77
N PRO A 134 -3.47 -24.16 -3.73
CA PRO A 134 -4.60 -25.07 -3.60
C PRO A 134 -5.94 -24.35 -3.47
N GLU A 135 -7.02 -25.11 -3.59
CA GLU A 135 -8.38 -24.63 -3.27
C GLU A 135 -8.48 -24.29 -1.77
N ASP A 136 -9.26 -23.25 -1.46
CA ASP A 136 -9.44 -22.71 -0.09
C ASP A 136 -8.16 -22.27 0.62
N ALA A 137 -7.10 -21.98 -0.13
CA ALA A 137 -5.87 -21.48 0.43
C ALA A 137 -5.98 -20.00 0.82
N GLU A 138 -5.36 -19.66 1.95
CA GLU A 138 -5.13 -18.30 2.42
C GLU A 138 -3.79 -17.82 1.87
N LEU A 139 -3.80 -16.69 1.17
CA LEU A 139 -2.61 -16.00 0.71
C LEU A 139 -2.29 -14.85 1.64
N GLU A 140 -1.08 -14.85 2.20
CA GLU A 140 -0.54 -13.74 2.95
C GLU A 140 0.45 -12.97 2.07
N VAL A 141 0.26 -11.66 1.98
CA VAL A 141 1.09 -10.76 1.21
C VAL A 141 1.75 -9.80 2.17
N SER A 142 3.08 -9.88 2.28
CA SER A 142 3.87 -8.92 3.04
C SER A 142 4.57 -8.00 2.05
N MET A 143 4.35 -6.69 2.21
CA MET A 143 4.87 -5.69 1.28
C MET A 143 5.39 -4.46 2.03
N TRP A 144 6.54 -3.98 1.58
CA TRP A 144 7.25 -2.84 2.14
C TRP A 144 7.43 -1.77 1.07
N ARG A 145 7.24 -0.51 1.47
CA ARG A 145 7.71 0.67 0.75
C ARG A 145 8.89 1.23 1.54
N GLN A 146 10.06 1.24 0.94
CA GLN A 146 11.32 1.63 1.56
C GLN A 146 11.91 2.84 0.87
N THR A 147 12.80 3.54 1.58
CA THR A 147 13.45 4.76 1.10
C THR A 147 14.84 4.90 1.73
N ASP A 148 15.79 5.46 0.98
CA ASP A 148 17.15 5.82 1.45
C ASP A 148 17.52 7.26 1.09
N ASP A 149 16.50 8.11 0.92
CA ASP A 149 16.56 9.57 0.67
C ASP A 149 17.09 9.97 -0.69
N THR A 150 17.71 9.02 -1.37
CA THR A 150 18.02 9.12 -2.79
C THR A 150 16.99 8.39 -3.63
N LYS A 151 16.41 7.30 -3.10
CA LYS A 151 15.53 6.42 -3.84
C LYS A 151 14.37 5.93 -3.00
N VAL A 152 13.28 5.59 -3.68
CA VAL A 152 12.13 4.85 -3.13
C VAL A 152 11.97 3.55 -3.89
N TRP A 153 11.78 2.45 -3.16
CA TRP A 153 11.53 1.13 -3.75
C TRP A 153 10.52 0.32 -2.96
N TYR A 154 10.10 -0.80 -3.54
CA TYR A 154 9.17 -1.73 -2.96
C TYR A 154 9.81 -3.09 -2.81
N GLU A 155 9.42 -3.78 -1.74
CA GLU A 155 9.78 -5.17 -1.52
C GLU A 155 8.50 -5.94 -1.23
N TRP A 156 8.35 -7.15 -1.76
CA TRP A 156 7.15 -7.96 -1.57
C TRP A 156 7.45 -9.46 -1.54
N MET A 157 6.62 -10.18 -0.81
CA MET A 157 6.58 -11.64 -0.80
C MET A 157 5.15 -12.12 -0.62
N VAL A 158 4.87 -13.33 -1.13
CA VAL A 158 3.57 -13.97 -1.05
C VAL A 158 3.76 -15.36 -0.45
N GLU A 159 2.96 -15.69 0.55
CA GLU A 159 2.94 -16.98 1.23
C GLU A 159 1.55 -17.59 1.08
N ALA A 160 1.48 -18.90 0.90
CA ALA A 160 0.24 -19.65 0.78
C ALA A 160 0.10 -20.63 1.93
N PHE A 161 -1.07 -20.64 2.55
CA PHE A 161 -1.44 -21.47 3.68
C PHE A 161 -2.73 -22.23 3.40
N ILE A 162 -2.85 -23.42 3.98
CA ILE A 162 -4.12 -24.16 4.04
C ILE A 162 -4.48 -24.41 5.50
N CYS A 163 -5.77 -24.43 5.80
CA CYS A 163 -6.27 -24.84 7.11
C CYS A 163 -6.38 -26.37 7.16
N VAL A 164 -5.63 -26.99 8.07
CA VAL A 164 -5.67 -28.45 8.31
C VAL A 164 -6.60 -28.80 9.48
N GLY A 165 -6.94 -27.80 10.30
CA GLY A 165 -7.91 -27.91 11.38
C GLY A 165 -8.43 -26.54 11.80
N PRO A 166 -9.25 -26.46 12.86
CA PRO A 166 -9.86 -25.20 13.31
C PRO A 166 -8.85 -24.11 13.72
N THR A 167 -7.66 -24.53 14.17
CA THR A 167 -6.60 -23.65 14.66
C THR A 167 -5.26 -23.86 13.97
N GLN A 168 -5.15 -24.90 13.14
CA GLN A 168 -3.88 -25.29 12.52
C GLN A 168 -3.86 -24.88 11.05
N ARG A 169 -2.93 -23.98 10.72
CA ARG A 169 -2.59 -23.60 9.35
C ARG A 169 -1.25 -24.24 8.97
N LEU A 170 -1.14 -24.75 7.74
CA LEU A 170 0.08 -25.29 7.17
C LEU A 170 0.50 -24.41 5.99
N LYS A 171 1.76 -23.98 5.99
CA LYS A 171 2.36 -23.29 4.84
C LYS A 171 2.59 -24.28 3.70
N VAL A 172 1.95 -24.05 2.56
CA VAL A 172 2.05 -24.92 1.38
C VAL A 172 2.97 -24.37 0.30
N GLY A 173 3.28 -23.08 0.34
CA GLY A 173 4.20 -22.46 -0.59
C GLY A 173 4.56 -21.03 -0.19
N ALA A 174 5.63 -20.52 -0.77
CA ALA A 174 6.00 -19.12 -0.69
C ALA A 174 6.80 -18.71 -1.90
N SER A 175 6.67 -17.44 -2.26
CA SER A 175 7.58 -16.79 -3.19
C SER A 175 8.90 -16.44 -2.52
N GLU A 176 9.94 -16.20 -3.31
CA GLU A 176 11.11 -15.48 -2.82
C GLU A 176 10.74 -14.05 -2.36
N MET A 177 11.68 -13.41 -1.67
CA MET A 177 11.63 -11.97 -1.44
C MET A 177 11.94 -11.22 -2.75
N HIS A 178 11.01 -10.37 -3.18
CA HIS A 178 11.17 -9.54 -4.37
C HIS A 178 11.54 -8.11 -3.96
N SER A 179 12.31 -7.42 -4.81
CA SER A 179 12.68 -6.03 -4.56
C SER A 179 12.82 -5.27 -5.87
N SER A 180 12.24 -4.07 -5.93
CA SER A 180 12.41 -3.14 -7.05
C SER A 180 13.61 -2.20 -6.87
N ARG A 181 14.47 -2.41 -5.85
CA ARG A 181 15.57 -1.49 -5.51
C ARG A 181 16.52 -1.18 -6.68
N LYS A 182 16.75 -2.15 -7.58
CA LYS A 182 17.61 -1.96 -8.76
C LYS A 182 17.03 -0.98 -9.78
N VAL A 183 15.71 -0.85 -9.83
CA VAL A 183 14.95 0.04 -10.73
C VAL A 183 14.20 1.10 -9.92
N ALA A 184 14.70 1.43 -8.73
CA ALA A 184 14.05 2.35 -7.81
C ALA A 184 13.95 3.75 -8.41
N CYS A 185 12.85 4.44 -8.09
CA CYS A 185 12.65 5.82 -8.49
C CYS A 185 13.60 6.71 -7.68
N LEU A 186 14.36 7.56 -8.39
CA LEU A 186 15.13 8.63 -7.77
C LEU A 186 14.18 9.70 -7.23
N MET A 187 14.49 10.25 -6.07
CA MET A 187 13.78 11.40 -5.49
C MET A 187 14.33 12.74 -5.96
#